data_AF-A0A1H3YIP5-F1
#
_entry.id   AF-A0A1H3YIP5-F1
#
_cell.length_a   1.000
_cell.length_b   1.000
_cell.length_c   1.000
_cell.angle_alpha   90.00
_cell.angle_beta   90.00
_cell.angle_gamma   90.00
#
_symmetry.space_group_name_H-M   'P 1'
#
loop_
_entity.id
_entity.type
_entity.pdbx_description
1 polymer ?
#
loop_
_entity_poly.entity_id
_entity_poly.type
_entity_poly.pdbx_seq_one_letter_code
_entity_poly.pdbx_strand_id
1 'polypeptide(L)' 'MDITENIEIHDCPICGGAGLIEAEAQGYYVACLDCGSYTGTVGFKDESKRLEAAERAAMLWNTGKVINSAPGE' A
#
# COMPACT_ATOMS: atom_id res chain seq x y z
N MET A 1 -13.91 -13.85 -1.24
CA MET A 1 -12.80 -13.45 -2.12
C MET A 1 -12.57 -11.99 -1.83
N ASP A 2 -11.49 -11.70 -1.12
CA ASP A 2 -11.10 -10.34 -0.80
C ASP A 2 -10.66 -9.67 -2.11
N ILE A 3 -11.15 -8.46 -2.37
CA ILE A 3 -10.83 -7.75 -3.63
C ILE A 3 -9.33 -7.46 -3.75
N THR A 4 -8.62 -7.50 -2.63
CA THR A 4 -7.18 -7.28 -2.52
C THR A 4 -6.35 -8.48 -2.96
N GLU A 5 -6.91 -9.69 -3.03
CA GLU A 5 -6.18 -10.92 -3.41
C GLU A 5 -5.71 -10.90 -4.88
N ASN A 6 -6.37 -10.13 -5.74
CA ASN A 6 -6.04 -10.03 -7.17
C ASN A 6 -5.10 -8.86 -7.50
N ILE A 7 -4.65 -8.09 -6.50
CA ILE A 7 -3.84 -6.90 -6.71
C ILE A 7 -2.36 -7.28 -6.63
N GLU A 8 -1.62 -7.04 -7.72
CA GLU A 8 -0.18 -7.31 -7.76
C GLU A 8 0.59 -6.24 -6.96
N ILE A 9 1.29 -6.68 -5.93
CA ILE A 9 2.15 -5.84 -5.08
C ILE A 9 3.57 -6.33 -5.23
N HIS A 10 4.46 -5.43 -5.65
CA HIS A 10 5.89 -5.71 -5.80
C HIS A 10 6.59 -5.76 -4.44
N ASP A 11 7.83 -6.23 -4.42
CA ASP A 11 8.70 -6.12 -3.26
C ASP A 11 8.91 -4.65 -2.84
N CYS A 12 9.23 -4.45 -1.57
CA CYS A 12 9.42 -3.14 -0.98
C CYS A 12 10.53 -2.37 -1.73
N PRO A 13 10.24 -1.16 -2.23
CA PRO A 13 11.20 -0.37 -2.98
C PRO A 13 12.38 0.13 -2.12
N ILE A 14 12.31 0.00 -0.79
CA ILE A 14 13.34 0.44 0.15
C ILE A 14 14.29 -0.70 0.54
N CYS A 15 13.75 -1.84 0.98
CA CYS A 15 14.55 -2.95 1.51
C CYS A 15 14.42 -4.27 0.75
N GLY A 16 13.52 -4.36 -0.25
CA GLY A 16 13.21 -5.60 -0.96
C GLY A 16 12.39 -6.62 -0.15
N GLY A 17 11.87 -6.24 1.03
CA GLY A 17 10.95 -7.08 1.82
C GLY A 17 9.54 -7.14 1.22
N ALA A 18 8.65 -7.95 1.80
CA ALA A 18 7.30 -8.08 1.26
C ALA A 18 6.46 -6.79 1.46
N GLY A 19 5.70 -6.40 0.43
CA GLY A 19 4.67 -5.37 0.53
C GLY A 19 3.31 -6.00 0.85
N LEU A 20 2.63 -5.49 1.89
CA LEU A 20 1.34 -5.99 2.32
C LEU A 20 0.29 -4.87 2.22
N ILE A 21 -0.82 -5.15 1.54
CA ILE A 21 -1.96 -4.23 1.48
C ILE A 21 -2.85 -4.42 2.70
N GLU A 22 -3.13 -3.33 3.39
CA GLU A 22 -3.94 -3.28 4.58
C GLU A 22 -5.12 -2.33 4.35
N ALA A 23 -6.28 -2.70 4.89
CA ALA A 23 -7.49 -1.87 4.86
C ALA A 23 -7.61 -1.07 6.16
N GLU A 24 -7.78 0.24 6.06
CA GLU A 24 -7.93 1.15 7.21
C GLU A 24 -9.23 1.94 7.05
N ALA A 25 -10.24 1.63 7.87
CA ALA A 25 -11.59 2.21 7.83
C ALA A 25 -12.21 2.29 6.42
N GLN A 26 -12.01 3.42 5.73
CA GLN A 26 -12.48 3.70 4.37
C GLN A 26 -11.31 3.98 3.42
N GLY A 27 -10.20 3.27 3.59
CA GLY A 27 -9.04 3.40 2.71
C GLY A 27 -8.15 2.16 2.71
N TYR A 28 -7.17 2.18 1.81
CA TYR A 28 -6.17 1.14 1.66
C TYR A 28 -4.78 1.74 1.62
N TYR A 29 -3.79 1.03 2.15
CA TYR A 29 -2.39 1.39 2.07
C TYR A 29 -1.55 0.13 1.95
N VAL A 30 -0.34 0.24 1.43
CA VAL A 30 0.64 -0.86 1.41
C VAL A 30 1.76 -0.53 2.36
N ALA A 31 2.19 -1.49 3.18
CA ALA A 31 3.28 -1.33 4.13
C ALA A 31 4.29 -2.49 4.07
N CYS A 32 5.55 -2.18 4.39
CA CYS A 32 6.61 -3.17 4.65
C CYS A 32 6.73 -3.34 6.16
N LEU A 33 6.64 -4.58 6.64
CA LEU A 33 6.86 -4.87 8.06
C LEU A 33 8.35 -4.95 8.42
N ASP A 34 9.25 -5.12 7.44
CA ASP A 34 10.70 -5.18 7.68
C ASP A 34 11.32 -3.80 7.91
N CYS A 35 11.03 -2.82 7.04
CA CYS A 35 11.63 -1.48 7.12
C CYS A 35 10.66 -0.38 7.57
N GLY A 36 9.38 -0.70 7.77
CA GLY A 36 8.35 0.25 8.16
C GLY A 36 7.97 1.26 7.09
N SER A 37 8.40 1.10 5.83
CA SER A 37 7.93 1.95 4.73
C SER A 37 6.45 1.69 4.45
N TYR A 38 5.67 2.71 4.15
CA TYR A 38 4.26 2.56 3.81
C TYR A 38 3.79 3.61 2.80
N THR A 39 2.76 3.33 2.01
CA THR A 39 2.12 4.34 1.16
C THR A 39 1.19 5.22 1.99
N GLY A 40 0.89 6.43 1.51
CA GLY A 40 -0.25 7.18 2.06
C GLY A 40 -1.55 6.39 1.88
N THR A 41 -2.46 6.50 2.86
CA THR A 41 -3.77 5.85 2.80
C THR A 41 -4.62 6.44 1.67
N VAL A 42 -5.03 5.59 0.74
CA VAL A 42 -5.94 5.95 -0.35
C VAL A 42 -7.37 5.71 0.11
N GLY A 43 -8.08 6.79 0.42
CA GLY A 43 -9.48 6.74 0.84
C GLY A 43 -10.46 6.55 -0.32
N PHE A 44 -11.59 5.91 -0.03
CA PHE A 44 -12.75 5.80 -0.91
C PHE A 44 -14.02 6.25 -0.17
N LYS A 45 -14.98 6.84 -0.89
CA LYS A 45 -16.27 7.24 -0.31
C LYS A 45 -17.36 6.17 -0.43
N ASP A 46 -17.25 5.35 -1.47
CA ASP A 46 -18.27 4.37 -1.86
C ASP A 46 -17.65 2.97 -1.90
N GLU A 47 -18.44 1.94 -1.59
CA GLU A 47 -17.94 0.56 -1.59
C GLU A 47 -17.50 0.09 -2.98
N SER A 48 -18.12 0.58 -4.04
CA SER A 48 -17.71 0.33 -5.43
C SER A 48 -16.32 0.89 -5.76
N LYS A 49 -15.82 1.84 -4.96
CA LYS A 49 -14.50 2.48 -5.13
C LYS A 49 -13.41 1.84 -4.29
N ARG A 50 -13.74 0.80 -3.51
CA ARG A 50 -12.77 0.03 -2.71
C ARG A 50 -11.67 -0.58 -3.57
N LEU A 51 -12.05 -1.18 -4.70
CA LEU A 51 -11.08 -1.77 -5.64
C LEU A 51 -10.15 -0.71 -6.22
N GLU A 52 -10.71 0.40 -6.71
CA GLU A 52 -9.92 1.51 -7.25
C GLU A 52 -8.95 2.08 -6.21
N ALA A 53 -9.37 2.20 -4.94
CA ALA A 53 -8.51 2.66 -3.86
C ALA A 53 -7.38 1.67 -3.54
N ALA A 54 -7.69 0.37 -3.51
CA ALA A 54 -6.70 -0.68 -3.29
C ALA A 54 -5.68 -0.75 -4.44
N GLU A 55 -6.13 -0.67 -5.69
CA GLU A 55 -5.27 -0.62 -6.88
C GLU A 55 -4.37 0.63 -6.87
N ARG A 56 -4.92 1.78 -6.46
CA ARG A 56 -4.15 3.02 -6.29
C ARG A 56 -3.09 2.89 -5.21
N ALA A 57 -3.39 2.25 -4.09
CA ALA A 57 -2.42 2.00 -3.02
C ALA A 57 -1.27 1.11 -3.53
N ALA A 58 -1.59 0.01 -4.22
CA ALA A 58 -0.59 -0.86 -4.84
C ALA A 58 0.21 -0.13 -5.94
N MET A 59 -0.42 0.71 -6.75
CA MET A 59 0.27 1.53 -7.75
C MET A 59 1.27 2.49 -7.09
N LEU A 60 0.90 3.17 -6.00
CA LEU A 60 1.82 4.04 -5.26
C LEU A 60 3.03 3.26 -4.77
N TRP A 61 2.81 2.07 -4.22
CA TRP A 61 3.87 1.17 -3.77
C TRP A 61 4.79 0.72 -4.91
N ASN A 62 4.20 0.14 -5.97
CA ASN A 62 4.92 -0.41 -7.12
C ASN A 62 5.72 0.65 -7.89
N THR A 63 5.30 1.92 -7.81
CA THR A 63 6.02 3.07 -8.39
C THR A 63 7.06 3.68 -7.46
N GLY A 64 7.26 3.12 -6.26
CA GLY A 64 8.23 3.62 -5.28
C GLY A 64 7.78 4.83 -4.48
N LYS A 65 6.50 5.25 -4.57
CA LYS A 65 5.93 6.38 -3.83
C LYS A 65 5.53 5.96 -2.43
N VAL A 66 6.54 5.65 -1.61
CA VAL A 66 6.39 5.24 -0.22
C VAL A 66 6.92 6.31 0.72
N ILE A 67 6.31 6.40 1.89
CA ILE A 67 6.77 7.16 3.04
C ILE A 67 7.65 6.21 3.86
N ASN A 68 8.90 6.58 4.06
CA ASN A 68 9.81 5.86 4.95
C ASN A 68 10.49 6.89 5.84
N SER A 69 10.22 6.83 7.14
CA SER A 69 10.95 7.57 8.15
C SER A 69 12.13 6.73 8.61
N ALA A 70 13.14 6.55 7.75
CA ALA A 70 14.46 6.20 8.24
C ALA A 70 14.98 7.41 9.05
N PRO A 71 15.28 7.29 10.35
CA PRO A 71 15.99 8.33 11.08
C PRO A 71 17.42 8.37 10.54
N GLY A 72 17.72 9.34 9.67
CA GLY A 72 19.01 9.40 8.99
C GLY A 72 19.27 10.71 8.27
N GLU A 73 19.10 11.84 8.96
CA GLU A 73 19.91 13.04 8.73
C GLU A 73 20.25 13.70 10.06
#